data_AF-A0A9Q1G486-F1
#
_entry.id   AF-A0A9Q1G486-F1
#
_cell.length_a   1.000
_cell.length_b   1.000
_cell.length_c   1.000
_cell.angle_alpha   90.00
_cell.angle_beta   90.00
_cell.angle_gamma   90.00
#
_symmetry.space_group_name_H-M   'P 1'
#
loop_
_entity.id
_entity.type
_entity.pdbx_description
1 polymer ?
#
loop_
_entity_poly.entity_id
_entity_poly.type
_entity_poly.pdbx_seq_one_letter_code
_entity_poly.pdbx_strand_id
1 'polypeptide(L)'
;MIPAVKIMDEQGRTDHNIKLQESTMEKLKKFDHLRGRDVQTGEFWDLVVVTAADEDQKDAYELQISEKLRRNELPLGIPYHVFADPLGPKIGNGGSTLYSLKRLEEKYGQKLRGFKVIMIHAGGYSQRLPNASALGKIFTALPVGNPVYQMLELKLAMYIDFPLHMKPGVLVTCADDIELYSINNTERIVFDKPGFTAVAHPSPISVGTTHGVFVLEPQEEFKKFIHKFTRDDVLCVRNLQFQMYQRPQIAVSAGDSTV
;
A
#
# COMPACT_ATOMS: atom_id res chain seq x y z
N MET A 1 12.79 22.59 19.84
CA MET A 1 12.31 21.81 21.01
C MET A 1 11.35 20.77 20.47
N ILE A 2 11.80 19.52 20.33
CA ILE A 2 11.01 18.42 19.75
C ILE A 2 9.94 18.07 20.77
N PRO A 3 8.63 18.05 20.44
CA PRO A 3 7.63 17.56 21.37
C PRO A 3 7.96 16.09 21.65
N ALA A 4 8.23 15.79 22.93
CA ALA A 4 8.42 14.43 23.40
C ALA A 4 7.30 13.54 22.84
N VAL A 5 7.66 12.36 22.34
CA VAL A 5 6.70 11.32 22.00
C VAL A 5 5.84 11.09 23.23
N LYS A 6 4.62 11.65 23.23
CA LYS A 6 3.68 11.46 24.33
C LYS A 6 3.25 10.01 24.26
N ILE A 7 3.77 9.20 25.18
CA ILE A 7 3.19 7.89 25.46
C ILE A 7 1.77 8.17 25.93
N MET A 8 0.79 7.71 25.16
CA MET A 8 -0.63 7.89 25.47
C MET A 8 -0.95 7.18 26.78
N ASP A 9 -1.67 7.84 27.68
CA ASP A 9 -2.21 7.22 28.89
C ASP A 9 -3.30 6.19 28.54
N GLU A 10 -3.75 5.40 29.52
CA GLU A 10 -4.72 4.31 29.30
C GLU A 10 -6.07 4.80 28.74
N GLN A 11 -6.52 5.98 29.17
CA GLN A 11 -7.74 6.59 28.67
C GLN A 11 -7.57 7.03 27.21
N GLY A 12 -6.47 7.72 26.89
CA GLY A 12 -6.15 8.12 25.52
C GLY A 12 -5.96 6.92 24.59
N ARG A 13 -5.40 5.81 25.08
CA ARG A 13 -5.27 4.55 24.33
C ARG A 13 -6.63 3.92 24.03
N THR A 14 -7.56 3.98 24.99
CA THR A 14 -8.94 3.47 24.82
C THR A 14 -9.70 4.30 23.80
N ASP A 15 -9.64 5.63 23.90
CA ASP A 15 -10.30 6.54 22.95
C ASP A 15 -9.71 6.42 21.53
N HIS A 16 -8.40 6.21 21.42
CA HIS A 16 -7.74 5.95 20.13
C HIS A 16 -8.23 4.65 19.49
N ASN A 17 -8.34 3.56 20.26
CA ASN A 17 -8.81 2.29 19.76
C ASN A 17 -10.26 2.35 19.27
N ILE A 18 -11.13 3.08 19.98
CA ILE A 18 -12.52 3.30 19.58
C ILE A 18 -12.57 4.02 18.23
N LYS A 19 -11.86 5.15 18.09
CA LYS A 19 -11.79 5.90 16.83
C LYS A 19 -11.23 5.08 15.68
N LEU A 20 -10.22 4.26 15.96
CA LEU A 20 -9.63 3.36 14.97
C LEU A 20 -10.64 2.32 14.51
N GLN A 21 -11.40 1.73 15.43
CA GLN A 21 -12.45 0.77 15.13
C GLN A 21 -13.59 1.39 14.31
N GLU A 22 -14.07 2.57 14.70
CA GLU A 22 -15.10 3.32 13.98
C GLU A 22 -14.64 3.64 12.55
N SER A 23 -13.44 4.19 12.40
CA SER A 23 -12.88 4.54 11.10
C SER A 23 -12.59 3.31 10.24
N THR A 24 -12.25 2.17 10.85
CA THR A 24 -12.12 0.89 10.13
C THR A 24 -13.48 0.44 9.59
N MET A 25 -14.50 0.47 10.44
CA MET A 25 -15.86 0.07 10.07
C MET A 25 -16.45 0.95 8.95
N GLU A 26 -16.20 2.25 8.98
CA GLU A 26 -16.61 3.18 7.93
C GLU A 26 -15.98 2.83 6.57
N LYS A 27 -14.68 2.55 6.54
CA LYS A 27 -13.98 2.13 5.32
C LYS A 27 -14.54 0.82 4.77
N LEU A 28 -14.84 -0.15 5.64
CA LEU A 28 -15.47 -1.40 5.23
C LEU A 28 -16.85 -1.17 4.62
N LYS A 29 -17.69 -0.34 5.26
CA LYS A 29 -19.02 0.03 4.73
C LYS A 29 -18.92 0.73 3.38
N LYS A 30 -17.95 1.64 3.21
CA LYS A 30 -17.70 2.32 1.94
C LYS A 30 -17.30 1.32 0.86
N PHE A 31 -16.42 0.36 1.18
CA PHE A 31 -16.01 -0.67 0.23
C PHE A 31 -17.18 -1.60 -0.15
N ASP A 32 -17.96 -2.07 0.82
CA ASP A 32 -19.15 -2.89 0.58
C ASP A 32 -20.17 -2.16 -0.31
N HIS A 33 -20.29 -0.84 -0.21
CA HIS A 33 -21.17 -0.06 -1.09
C HIS A 33 -20.72 -0.06 -2.56
N LEU A 34 -19.42 -0.21 -2.82
CA LEU A 34 -18.85 -0.22 -4.18
C LEU A 34 -18.82 -1.61 -4.82
N ARG A 35 -18.97 -2.68 -4.04
CA ARG A 35 -18.94 -4.06 -4.53
C ARG A 35 -20.01 -4.31 -5.60
N GLY A 36 -19.60 -4.91 -6.72
CA GLY A 36 -20.51 -5.22 -7.83
C GLY A 36 -21.06 -4.00 -8.58
N ARG A 37 -20.48 -2.81 -8.36
CA ARG A 37 -20.90 -1.57 -9.03
C ARG A 37 -19.75 -1.00 -9.84
N ASP A 38 -20.09 -0.41 -10.99
CA ASP A 38 -19.15 0.39 -11.77
C ASP A 38 -18.81 1.68 -11.02
N VAL A 39 -17.55 1.79 -10.59
CA VAL A 39 -17.06 2.98 -9.91
C VAL A 39 -16.83 4.12 -10.89
N GLN A 40 -17.17 5.34 -10.49
CA GLN A 40 -16.87 6.53 -11.27
C GLN A 40 -15.44 7.01 -11.01
N THR A 41 -14.91 7.83 -11.93
CA THR A 41 -13.58 8.44 -11.77
C THR A 41 -13.49 9.20 -10.45
N GLY A 42 -12.49 8.84 -9.63
CA GLY A 42 -12.22 9.47 -8.34
C GLY A 42 -12.97 8.88 -7.14
N GLU A 43 -13.91 7.95 -7.34
CA GLU A 43 -14.58 7.24 -6.24
C GLU A 43 -13.71 6.12 -5.64
N PHE A 44 -12.84 5.54 -6.47
CA PHE A 44 -11.96 4.44 -6.14
C PHE A 44 -10.59 4.58 -6.82
N TRP A 45 -9.78 3.52 -6.78
CA TRP A 45 -8.53 3.42 -7.55
C TRP A 45 -8.81 3.38 -9.05
N ASP A 46 -7.95 4.00 -9.85
CA ASP A 46 -8.05 3.91 -11.32
C ASP A 46 -7.52 2.56 -11.82
N LEU A 47 -6.57 1.97 -11.09
CA LEU A 47 -5.97 0.66 -11.38
C LEU A 47 -5.64 -0.08 -10.09
N VAL A 48 -5.90 -1.40 -10.09
CA VAL A 48 -5.41 -2.32 -9.06
C VAL A 48 -4.38 -3.25 -9.69
N VAL A 49 -3.21 -3.36 -9.05
CA VAL A 49 -2.12 -4.24 -9.48
C VAL A 49 -1.75 -5.20 -8.37
N VAL A 50 -1.64 -6.48 -8.69
CA VAL A 50 -1.12 -7.51 -7.79
C VAL A 50 0.14 -8.09 -8.40
N THR A 51 1.24 -8.19 -7.64
CA THR A 51 2.46 -8.85 -8.14
C THR A 51 2.47 -10.33 -7.77
N ALA A 52 2.94 -11.17 -8.68
CA ALA A 52 3.09 -12.62 -8.51
C ALA A 52 4.56 -13.03 -8.66
N ALA A 53 4.94 -14.15 -8.07
CA ALA A 53 6.31 -14.67 -8.07
C ALA A 53 6.73 -15.25 -9.43
N ASP A 54 5.77 -15.77 -10.19
CA ASP A 54 5.94 -16.45 -11.47
C ASP A 54 4.62 -16.47 -12.25
N GLU A 55 4.65 -17.00 -13.47
CA GLU A 55 3.48 -17.06 -14.36
C GLU A 55 2.38 -17.99 -13.83
N ASP A 56 2.74 -19.14 -13.22
CA ASP A 56 1.75 -20.06 -12.64
C ASP A 56 0.95 -19.38 -11.52
N GLN A 57 1.63 -18.65 -10.64
CA GLN A 57 0.97 -17.86 -9.60
C GLN A 57 0.16 -16.71 -10.18
N LYS A 58 0.64 -16.06 -11.25
CA LYS A 58 -0.13 -15.02 -11.93
C LYS A 58 -1.45 -15.58 -12.46
N ASP A 59 -1.43 -16.70 -13.16
CA ASP A 59 -2.62 -17.30 -13.76
C ASP A 59 -3.63 -17.70 -12.68
N ALA A 60 -3.16 -18.24 -11.55
CA ALA A 60 -4.01 -18.54 -10.40
C ALA A 60 -4.64 -17.26 -9.80
N TYR A 61 -3.88 -16.18 -9.66
CA TYR A 61 -4.36 -14.91 -9.13
C TYR A 61 -5.35 -14.22 -10.07
N GLU A 62 -5.12 -14.28 -11.39
CA GLU A 62 -6.05 -13.78 -12.40
C GLU A 62 -7.38 -14.53 -12.34
N LEU A 63 -7.35 -15.86 -12.20
CA LEU A 63 -8.55 -16.67 -12.01
C LEU A 63 -9.31 -16.27 -10.74
N GLN A 64 -8.62 -16.12 -9.60
CA GLN A 64 -9.25 -15.67 -8.34
C GLN A 64 -9.92 -14.31 -8.51
N ILE A 65 -9.25 -13.32 -9.10
CA ILE A 65 -9.81 -11.99 -9.33
C ILE A 65 -11.02 -12.07 -10.26
N SER A 66 -10.95 -12.83 -11.35
CA SER A 66 -12.07 -12.98 -12.28
C SER A 66 -13.31 -13.58 -11.61
N GLU A 67 -13.13 -14.58 -10.75
CA GLU A 67 -14.23 -15.20 -10.02
C GLU A 67 -14.83 -14.25 -8.99
N LYS A 68 -14.00 -13.44 -8.33
CA LYS A 68 -14.49 -12.38 -7.43
C LYS A 68 -15.32 -11.33 -8.15
N LEU A 69 -14.87 -10.88 -9.32
CA LEU A 69 -15.64 -9.94 -10.16
C LEU A 69 -16.97 -10.56 -10.57
N ARG A 70 -16.98 -11.84 -11.00
CA ARG A 70 -18.21 -12.58 -11.36
C ARG A 70 -19.19 -12.71 -10.19
N ARG A 71 -18.67 -12.83 -8.96
CA ARG A 71 -19.46 -12.89 -7.72
C ARG A 71 -19.80 -11.52 -7.13
N ASN A 72 -19.47 -10.42 -7.81
CA ASN A 72 -19.68 -9.05 -7.33
C ASN A 72 -18.99 -8.75 -5.98
N GLU A 73 -17.86 -9.40 -5.70
CA GLU A 73 -17.08 -9.21 -4.45
C GLU A 73 -16.10 -8.04 -4.54
N LEU A 74 -15.87 -7.51 -5.74
CA LEU A 74 -14.96 -6.41 -6.03
C LEU A 74 -15.71 -5.27 -6.77
N PRO A 75 -15.24 -4.02 -6.66
CA PRO A 75 -15.72 -2.93 -7.50
C PRO A 75 -15.47 -3.19 -8.99
N LEU A 76 -16.44 -2.84 -9.84
CA LEU A 76 -16.41 -3.00 -11.29
C LEU A 76 -15.98 -1.69 -11.97
N GLY A 77 -15.82 -1.71 -13.30
CA GLY A 77 -15.49 -0.52 -14.08
C GLY A 77 -14.00 -0.13 -14.08
N ILE A 78 -13.15 -0.85 -13.35
CA ILE A 78 -11.70 -0.60 -13.31
C ILE A 78 -10.87 -1.83 -13.69
N PRO A 79 -9.68 -1.64 -14.27
CA PRO A 79 -8.75 -2.74 -14.56
C PRO A 79 -8.06 -3.29 -13.30
N TYR A 80 -8.05 -4.62 -13.20
CA TYR A 80 -7.22 -5.38 -12.27
C TYR A 80 -6.12 -6.08 -13.09
N HIS A 81 -4.84 -5.84 -12.79
CA HIS A 81 -3.73 -6.55 -13.42
C HIS A 81 -2.99 -7.40 -12.41
N VAL A 82 -2.53 -8.56 -12.89
CA VAL A 82 -1.53 -9.35 -12.20
C VAL A 82 -0.26 -9.37 -13.03
N PHE A 83 0.88 -9.09 -12.41
CA PHE A 83 2.18 -9.15 -13.07
C PHE A 83 3.08 -10.14 -12.35
N ALA A 84 3.51 -11.17 -13.08
CA ALA A 84 4.54 -12.09 -12.64
C ALA A 84 5.92 -11.41 -12.68
N ASP A 85 6.77 -11.73 -11.71
CA ASP A 85 8.19 -11.46 -11.81
C ASP A 85 8.77 -12.18 -13.05
N PRO A 86 9.74 -11.57 -13.77
CA PRO A 86 10.37 -12.18 -14.93
C PRO A 86 11.10 -13.47 -14.55
N LEU A 87 11.17 -14.40 -15.51
CA LEU A 87 11.94 -15.64 -15.36
C LEU A 87 13.39 -15.35 -14.95
N GLY A 88 13.85 -16.04 -13.90
CA GLY A 88 15.21 -15.91 -13.40
C GLY A 88 15.27 -15.81 -11.88
N PRO A 89 16.37 -15.26 -11.34
CA PRO A 89 16.52 -15.07 -9.90
C PRO A 89 15.44 -14.14 -9.34
N LYS A 90 15.08 -14.35 -8.07
CA LYS A 90 14.13 -13.49 -7.36
C LYS A 90 14.63 -12.04 -7.32
N ILE A 91 13.82 -11.14 -7.87
CA ILE A 91 14.15 -9.70 -7.96
C ILE A 91 13.77 -8.90 -6.72
N GLY A 92 12.96 -9.49 -5.84
CA GLY A 92 12.47 -8.86 -4.60
C GLY A 92 11.45 -7.74 -4.87
N ASN A 93 10.79 -7.27 -3.81
CA ASN A 93 9.64 -6.34 -3.95
C ASN A 93 9.99 -5.08 -4.75
N GLY A 94 11.15 -4.46 -4.51
CA GLY A 94 11.58 -3.28 -5.27
C GLY A 94 11.79 -3.56 -6.76
N GLY A 95 12.34 -4.73 -7.10
CA GLY A 95 12.43 -5.20 -8.48
C GLY A 95 11.03 -5.42 -9.07
N SER A 96 10.15 -6.09 -8.35
CA SER A 96 8.75 -6.32 -8.78
C SER A 96 8.00 -5.01 -8.99
N THR A 97 8.25 -3.99 -8.16
CA THR A 97 7.68 -2.64 -8.33
C THR A 97 8.13 -2.03 -9.66
N LEU A 98 9.45 -1.99 -9.90
CA LEU A 98 10.01 -1.42 -11.14
C LEU A 98 9.54 -2.17 -12.39
N TYR A 99 9.49 -3.49 -12.32
CA TYR A 99 9.00 -4.32 -13.40
C TYR A 99 7.52 -4.06 -13.68
N SER A 100 6.67 -4.03 -12.65
CA SER A 100 5.24 -3.71 -12.78
C SER A 100 5.01 -2.31 -13.35
N LEU A 101 5.79 -1.31 -12.91
CA LEU A 101 5.72 0.06 -13.45
C LEU A 101 6.08 0.09 -14.94
N LYS A 102 7.12 -0.64 -15.36
CA LYS A 102 7.48 -0.77 -16.78
C LYS A 102 6.33 -1.38 -17.58
N ARG A 103 5.70 -2.45 -17.08
CA ARG A 103 4.54 -3.10 -17.74
C ARG A 103 3.33 -2.17 -17.86
N LEU A 104 3.07 -1.36 -16.82
CA LEU A 104 2.02 -0.34 -16.87
C LEU A 104 2.34 0.76 -17.89
N GLU A 105 3.60 1.22 -17.95
CA GLU A 105 4.04 2.23 -18.92
C GLU A 105 3.90 1.72 -20.36
N GLU A 106 4.27 0.47 -20.62
CA GLU A 106 4.07 -0.20 -21.92
C GLU A 106 2.57 -0.30 -22.29
N LYS A 107 1.69 -0.55 -21.32
CA LYS A 107 0.24 -0.75 -21.56
C LYS A 107 -0.54 0.57 -21.70
N TYR A 108 -0.18 1.58 -20.91
CA TYR A 108 -0.97 2.82 -20.77
C TYR A 108 -0.26 4.06 -21.29
N GLY A 109 1.06 4.00 -21.50
CA GLY A 109 1.88 5.12 -21.98
C GLY A 109 1.67 6.38 -21.14
N GLN A 110 1.42 7.50 -21.82
CA GLN A 110 1.21 8.80 -21.17
C GLN A 110 -0.01 8.86 -20.25
N LYS A 111 -1.04 8.02 -20.47
CA LYS A 111 -2.25 8.00 -19.64
C LYS A 111 -1.95 7.59 -18.21
N LEU A 112 -0.91 6.78 -17.99
CA LEU A 112 -0.49 6.33 -16.65
C LEU A 112 -0.21 7.52 -15.71
N ARG A 113 0.21 8.67 -16.25
CA ARG A 113 0.49 9.88 -15.46
C ARG A 113 -0.75 10.47 -14.78
N GLY A 114 -1.95 10.14 -15.26
CA GLY A 114 -3.22 10.58 -14.68
C GLY A 114 -3.81 9.60 -13.67
N PHE A 115 -3.24 8.40 -13.51
CA PHE A 115 -3.82 7.34 -12.71
C PHE A 115 -3.36 7.33 -11.26
N LYS A 116 -4.27 6.97 -10.36
CA LYS A 116 -4.03 6.56 -8.98
C LYS A 116 -4.08 5.03 -8.94
N VAL A 117 -2.92 4.43 -8.69
CA VAL A 117 -2.74 2.98 -8.74
C VAL A 117 -2.46 2.45 -7.34
N ILE A 118 -3.12 1.37 -6.95
CA ILE A 118 -2.69 0.55 -5.81
C ILE A 118 -1.96 -0.68 -6.33
N MET A 119 -0.74 -0.90 -5.84
CA MET A 119 0.10 -2.04 -6.16
C MET A 119 0.35 -2.87 -4.91
N ILE A 120 -0.09 -4.13 -4.94
CA ILE A 120 -0.02 -5.05 -3.82
C ILE A 120 1.00 -6.15 -4.12
N HIS A 121 2.07 -6.20 -3.36
CA HIS A 121 3.09 -7.24 -3.46
C HIS A 121 2.61 -8.55 -2.86
N ALA A 122 2.32 -9.53 -3.71
CA ALA A 122 1.85 -10.85 -3.31
C ALA A 122 2.75 -12.02 -3.78
N GLY A 123 3.90 -11.72 -4.41
CA GLY A 123 4.86 -12.67 -4.98
C GLY A 123 5.79 -13.40 -4.00
N GLY A 124 5.28 -13.75 -2.81
CA GLY A 124 6.06 -14.44 -1.77
C GLY A 124 5.69 -15.90 -1.59
N TYR A 125 6.67 -16.77 -1.31
CA TYR A 125 6.47 -18.21 -1.13
C TYR A 125 5.71 -18.65 0.15
N SER A 126 4.99 -17.76 0.84
CA SER A 126 4.21 -18.06 2.06
C SER A 126 4.85 -19.08 3.05
N GLN A 127 6.18 -19.11 3.17
CA GLN A 127 6.90 -20.21 3.83
C GLN A 127 6.60 -20.36 5.32
N ARG A 128 6.01 -19.32 5.94
CA ARG A 128 5.62 -19.28 7.35
C ARG A 128 4.14 -19.61 7.58
N LEU A 129 3.33 -19.66 6.54
CA LEU A 129 1.89 -19.93 6.58
C LEU A 129 1.54 -20.93 5.45
N PRO A 130 1.69 -22.24 5.69
CA PRO A 130 1.50 -23.28 4.67
C PRO A 130 0.09 -23.26 4.05
N ASN A 131 -0.93 -22.93 4.86
CA ASN A 131 -2.31 -22.77 4.42
C ASN A 131 -2.50 -21.63 3.40
N ALA A 132 -1.66 -20.60 3.44
CA ALA A 132 -1.63 -19.50 2.49
C ALA A 132 -0.67 -19.75 1.30
N SER A 133 -0.09 -20.95 1.18
CA SER A 133 0.84 -21.29 0.09
C SER A 133 0.12 -21.67 -1.19
N ALA A 134 -1.09 -22.26 -1.10
CA ALA A 134 -1.80 -22.74 -2.29
C ALA A 134 -2.46 -21.61 -3.10
N LEU A 135 -3.04 -20.62 -2.41
CA LEU A 135 -3.73 -19.49 -3.04
C LEU A 135 -2.98 -18.16 -2.88
N GLY A 136 -1.85 -18.15 -2.17
CA GLY A 136 -1.15 -16.92 -1.82
C GLY A 136 -1.79 -16.16 -0.66
N LYS A 137 -0.98 -15.34 0.04
CA LYS A 137 -1.45 -14.57 1.20
C LYS A 137 -2.58 -13.60 0.85
N ILE A 138 -2.53 -13.02 -0.35
CA ILE A 138 -3.51 -12.04 -0.82
C ILE A 138 -4.93 -12.61 -0.97
N PHE A 139 -5.08 -13.94 -1.12
CA PHE A 139 -6.37 -14.63 -1.16
C PHE A 139 -6.65 -15.44 0.12
N THR A 140 -5.97 -15.14 1.22
CA THR A 140 -6.29 -15.78 2.51
C THR A 140 -7.60 -15.21 3.05
N ALA A 141 -8.54 -16.09 3.41
CA ALA A 141 -9.82 -15.71 4.00
C ALA A 141 -9.65 -15.21 5.45
N LEU A 142 -10.42 -14.19 5.81
CA LEU A 142 -10.42 -13.56 7.13
C LEU A 142 -11.81 -13.72 7.75
N PRO A 143 -11.95 -13.90 9.08
CA PRO A 143 -13.24 -14.12 9.73
C PRO A 143 -14.06 -12.82 9.87
N VAL A 144 -14.19 -12.03 8.80
CA VAL A 144 -14.90 -10.75 8.74
C VAL A 144 -15.59 -10.57 7.39
N GLY A 145 -16.69 -9.80 7.36
CA GLY A 145 -17.45 -9.48 6.15
C GLY A 145 -18.49 -10.54 5.75
N ASN A 146 -19.44 -10.14 4.91
CA ASN A 146 -20.42 -11.03 4.30
C ASN A 146 -20.72 -10.60 2.85
N PRO A 147 -20.26 -11.34 1.82
CA PRO A 147 -19.46 -12.57 1.90
C PRO A 147 -18.10 -12.34 2.57
N VAL A 148 -17.52 -13.41 3.10
CA VAL A 148 -16.26 -13.41 3.85
C VAL A 148 -15.15 -12.75 3.04
N TYR A 149 -14.43 -11.82 3.66
CA TYR A 149 -13.34 -11.10 3.01
C TYR A 149 -12.12 -11.99 2.87
N GLN A 150 -11.42 -11.84 1.75
CA GLN A 150 -10.02 -12.22 1.65
C GLN A 150 -9.12 -10.98 1.82
N MET A 151 -7.82 -11.21 1.99
CA MET A 151 -6.85 -10.12 2.15
C MET A 151 -6.95 -9.08 1.04
N LEU A 152 -7.21 -9.45 -0.22
CA LEU A 152 -7.39 -8.52 -1.33
C LEU A 152 -8.46 -7.45 -1.02
N GLU A 153 -9.67 -7.87 -0.67
CA GLU A 153 -10.77 -6.97 -0.34
C GLU A 153 -10.45 -6.14 0.89
N LEU A 154 -9.82 -6.73 1.90
CA LEU A 154 -9.43 -5.98 3.09
C LEU A 154 -8.42 -4.89 2.75
N LYS A 155 -7.40 -5.17 1.92
CA LYS A 155 -6.40 -4.17 1.51
C LYS A 155 -7.06 -3.04 0.72
N LEU A 156 -7.94 -3.39 -0.23
CA LEU A 156 -8.68 -2.40 -1.01
C LEU A 156 -9.58 -1.53 -0.13
N ALA A 157 -10.25 -2.13 0.86
CA ALA A 157 -11.07 -1.41 1.83
C ALA A 157 -10.23 -0.50 2.74
N MET A 158 -9.10 -0.99 3.27
CA MET A 158 -8.25 -0.21 4.17
C MET A 158 -7.68 1.03 3.50
N TYR A 159 -7.36 0.97 2.20
CA TYR A 159 -6.83 2.11 1.47
C TYR A 159 -7.88 2.88 0.64
N ILE A 160 -9.18 2.71 0.91
CA ILE A 160 -10.27 3.29 0.11
C ILE A 160 -10.32 4.83 0.12
N ASP A 161 -9.69 5.48 1.10
CA ASP A 161 -9.66 6.94 1.20
C ASP A 161 -8.46 7.56 0.48
N PHE A 162 -7.40 6.79 0.23
CA PHE A 162 -6.16 7.29 -0.35
C PHE A 162 -6.36 8.00 -1.69
N PRO A 163 -7.18 7.48 -2.64
CA PRO A 163 -7.43 8.16 -3.89
C PRO A 163 -7.95 9.60 -3.72
N LEU A 164 -8.69 9.91 -2.65
CA LEU A 164 -9.20 11.26 -2.37
C LEU A 164 -8.11 12.20 -1.84
N HIS A 165 -7.08 11.65 -1.21
CA HIS A 165 -6.02 12.39 -0.53
C HIS A 165 -4.72 12.46 -1.32
N MET A 166 -4.62 11.81 -2.48
CA MET A 166 -3.41 11.80 -3.29
C MET A 166 -3.59 12.38 -4.70
N LYS A 167 -2.53 13.00 -5.20
CA LYS A 167 -2.33 13.21 -6.64
C LYS A 167 -2.11 11.87 -7.37
N PRO A 168 -2.33 11.81 -8.70
CA PRO A 168 -1.93 10.64 -9.51
C PRO A 168 -0.53 10.13 -9.14
N GLY A 169 -0.41 8.81 -9.03
CA GLY A 169 0.74 8.14 -8.44
C GLY A 169 0.43 6.70 -8.07
N VAL A 170 1.39 6.05 -7.40
CA VAL A 170 1.31 4.63 -7.05
C VAL A 170 1.48 4.45 -5.55
N LEU A 171 0.46 3.87 -4.91
CA LEU A 171 0.57 3.32 -3.56
C LEU A 171 1.13 1.90 -3.66
N VAL A 172 2.22 1.61 -2.94
CA VAL A 172 2.81 0.27 -2.88
C VAL A 172 2.60 -0.31 -1.49
N THR A 173 2.06 -1.53 -1.41
CA THR A 173 1.77 -2.23 -0.15
C THR A 173 2.07 -3.72 -0.25
N CYS A 174 2.23 -4.41 0.88
CA CYS A 174 2.39 -5.86 0.97
C CYS A 174 1.03 -6.56 1.07
N ALA A 175 1.00 -7.86 0.79
CA ALA A 175 -0.23 -8.66 0.84
C ALA A 175 -0.58 -9.21 2.23
N ASP A 176 0.32 -9.12 3.22
CA ASP A 176 0.25 -9.92 4.45
C ASP A 176 0.16 -9.13 5.76
N ASP A 177 0.16 -7.80 5.66
CA ASP A 177 -0.07 -6.91 6.79
C ASP A 177 -1.42 -6.20 6.64
N ILE A 178 -2.00 -5.84 7.79
CA ILE A 178 -3.26 -5.08 7.90
C ILE A 178 -2.97 -3.73 8.54
N GLU A 179 -3.34 -2.68 7.84
CA GLU A 179 -3.07 -1.31 8.24
C GLU A 179 -4.34 -0.62 8.68
N LEU A 180 -4.44 -0.36 9.96
CA LEU A 180 -5.54 0.41 10.51
C LEU A 180 -5.05 1.84 10.73
N TYR A 181 -5.83 2.79 10.27
CA TYR A 181 -5.62 4.21 10.57
C TYR A 181 -6.97 4.92 10.69
N SER A 182 -6.98 5.97 11.51
CA SER A 182 -8.08 6.92 11.64
C SER A 182 -7.63 8.28 11.13
N ILE A 183 -8.42 8.91 10.26
CA ILE A 183 -8.23 10.31 9.88
C ILE A 183 -9.13 11.13 10.79
N ASN A 184 -8.56 11.93 11.70
CA ASN A 184 -9.35 12.83 12.53
C ASN A 184 -9.97 13.93 11.65
N ASN A 185 -11.19 14.38 11.96
CA ASN A 185 -11.87 15.48 11.23
C ASN A 185 -11.05 16.79 11.17
N THR A 186 -10.08 16.97 12.05
CA THR A 186 -9.18 18.12 12.12
C THR A 186 -7.84 17.93 11.40
N GLU A 187 -7.49 16.69 11.03
CA GLU A 187 -6.22 16.35 10.39
C GLU A 187 -6.44 16.09 8.91
N ARG A 188 -5.82 16.90 8.06
CA ARG A 188 -5.89 16.70 6.60
C ARG A 188 -4.66 15.92 6.15
N ILE A 189 -4.83 14.62 5.90
CA ILE A 189 -3.81 13.83 5.21
C ILE A 189 -3.87 14.21 3.73
N VAL A 190 -2.74 14.69 3.19
CA VAL A 190 -2.60 15.03 1.77
C VAL A 190 -1.27 14.51 1.27
N PHE A 191 -1.31 13.78 0.18
CA PHE A 191 -0.16 13.29 -0.57
C PHE A 191 -0.07 14.10 -1.87
N ASP A 192 0.50 15.29 -1.78
CA ASP A 192 0.64 16.24 -2.90
C ASP A 192 2.09 16.62 -3.22
N LYS A 193 3.04 16.16 -2.40
CA LYS A 193 4.47 16.42 -2.53
C LYS A 193 5.07 15.50 -3.62
N PRO A 194 5.98 16.03 -4.47
CA PRO A 194 6.70 15.18 -5.42
C PRO A 194 7.62 14.19 -4.70
N GLY A 195 7.86 13.02 -5.30
CA GLY A 195 8.78 12.01 -4.78
C GLY A 195 8.11 10.90 -3.97
N PHE A 196 8.85 10.27 -3.06
CA PHE A 196 8.34 9.16 -2.27
C PHE A 196 7.82 9.67 -0.93
N THR A 197 6.60 9.28 -0.56
CA THR A 197 6.07 9.48 0.79
C THR A 197 6.03 8.14 1.49
N ALA A 198 6.84 7.96 2.52
CA ALA A 198 6.76 6.76 3.36
C ALA A 198 5.74 6.97 4.49
N VAL A 199 4.89 5.98 4.73
CA VAL A 199 3.98 5.95 5.87
C VAL A 199 4.61 5.09 6.96
N ALA A 200 4.69 5.66 8.15
CA ALA A 200 5.36 5.08 9.29
C ALA A 200 4.55 5.35 10.55
N HIS A 201 4.57 4.40 11.49
CA HIS A 201 3.94 4.57 12.79
C HIS A 201 5.00 4.77 13.88
N PRO A 202 4.75 5.64 14.86
CA PRO A 202 5.62 5.74 16.03
C PRO A 202 5.54 4.44 16.82
N SER A 203 6.68 3.95 17.28
CA SER A 203 6.77 2.69 18.04
C SER A 203 7.92 2.71 19.03
N PRO A 204 7.83 1.89 20.09
CA PRO A 204 8.95 1.68 20.99
C PRO A 204 10.18 1.14 20.24
N ILE A 205 11.38 1.53 20.70
CA ILE A 205 12.67 1.11 20.12
C ILE A 205 12.79 -0.41 20.05
N SER A 206 12.20 -1.14 21.01
CA SER A 206 12.19 -2.61 21.01
C SER A 206 11.61 -3.19 19.72
N VAL A 207 10.57 -2.58 19.16
CA VAL A 207 9.97 -3.01 17.88
C VAL A 207 10.91 -2.72 16.71
N GLY A 208 11.62 -1.58 16.74
CA GLY A 208 12.60 -1.19 15.72
C GLY A 208 13.83 -2.11 15.64
N THR A 209 14.08 -2.96 16.64
CA THR A 209 15.17 -3.95 16.58
C THR A 209 14.89 -5.11 15.63
N THR A 210 13.60 -5.37 15.35
CA THR A 210 13.15 -6.49 14.51
C THR A 210 12.52 -6.04 13.18
N HIS A 211 12.32 -4.73 13.00
CA HIS A 211 11.66 -4.14 11.82
C HIS A 211 12.52 -3.04 11.18
N GLY A 212 12.20 -2.68 9.95
CA GLY A 212 12.83 -1.56 9.26
C GLY A 212 12.42 -0.22 9.86
N VAL A 213 13.39 0.68 10.03
CA VAL A 213 13.15 2.00 10.64
C VAL A 213 13.69 3.15 9.78
N PHE A 214 12.94 4.24 9.76
CA PHE A 214 13.33 5.53 9.19
C PHE A 214 13.97 6.39 10.27
N VAL A 215 15.19 6.85 10.01
CA VAL A 215 15.83 7.88 10.83
C VAL A 215 15.61 9.22 10.16
N LEU A 216 14.93 10.12 10.86
CA LEU A 216 14.61 11.47 10.40
C LEU A 216 15.59 12.48 11.02
N GLU A 217 15.97 13.48 10.25
CA GLU A 217 16.64 14.66 10.80
C GLU A 217 15.66 15.49 11.66
N PRO A 218 16.16 16.34 12.57
CA PRO A 218 15.30 17.20 13.41
C PRO A 218 14.33 18.11 12.64
N GLN A 219 14.53 18.26 11.33
CA GLN A 219 13.69 19.04 10.40
C GLN A 219 12.72 18.16 9.56
N GLU A 220 12.50 16.90 9.97
CA GLU A 220 11.67 15.89 9.27
C GLU A 220 12.15 15.46 7.87
N GLU A 221 13.39 15.79 7.50
CA GLU A 221 14.00 15.24 6.29
C GLU A 221 14.53 13.81 6.53
N PHE A 222 14.34 12.92 5.56
CA PHE A 222 14.81 11.54 5.65
C PHE A 222 16.33 11.49 5.57
N LYS A 223 16.97 10.89 6.59
CA LYS A 223 18.43 10.73 6.63
C LYS A 223 18.89 9.39 6.10
N LYS A 224 18.37 8.30 6.67
CA LYS A 224 18.75 6.92 6.31
C LYS A 224 17.67 5.91 6.70
N PHE A 225 17.62 4.82 5.94
CA PHE A 225 16.81 3.64 6.24
C PHE A 225 17.71 2.57 6.86
N ILE A 226 17.26 1.95 7.95
CA ILE A 226 18.01 0.91 8.65
C ILE A 226 17.12 -0.33 8.76
N HIS A 227 17.63 -1.47 8.28
CA HIS A 227 16.87 -2.73 8.24
C HIS A 227 16.83 -3.46 9.60
N LYS A 228 17.70 -3.11 10.57
CA LYS A 228 17.71 -3.57 11.98
C LYS A 228 18.47 -2.59 12.88
N PHE A 229 17.88 -2.16 14.00
CA PHE A 229 18.45 -1.15 14.91
C PHE A 229 19.25 -1.75 16.08
N THR A 230 20.35 -1.10 16.49
CA THR A 230 21.09 -1.37 17.75
C THR A 230 20.94 -0.18 18.70
N ARG A 231 21.00 -0.42 20.02
CA ARG A 231 20.59 0.56 21.07
C ARG A 231 21.30 1.92 21.04
N ASP A 232 22.43 2.07 20.35
CA ASP A 232 23.30 3.26 20.45
C ASP A 232 22.96 4.40 19.46
N ASP A 233 22.06 4.19 18.49
CA ASP A 233 21.75 5.16 17.41
C ASP A 233 20.55 6.09 17.73
N VAL A 234 20.44 6.65 18.93
CA VAL A 234 19.24 7.38 19.36
C VAL A 234 19.15 8.78 18.74
N LEU A 235 18.28 8.97 17.72
CA LEU A 235 17.50 10.20 17.47
C LEU A 235 16.45 9.98 16.35
N CYS A 236 15.20 10.34 16.64
CA CYS A 236 14.01 10.36 15.75
C CYS A 236 13.83 9.16 14.80
N VAL A 237 13.23 8.08 15.32
CA VAL A 237 13.02 6.82 14.59
C VAL A 237 11.53 6.55 14.38
N ARG A 238 11.09 6.28 13.15
CA ARG A 238 9.71 5.83 12.83
C ARG A 238 9.74 4.48 12.11
N ASN A 239 8.84 3.55 12.47
CA ASN A 239 8.82 2.21 11.87
C ASN A 239 8.18 2.23 10.49
N LEU A 240 8.83 1.60 9.51
CA LEU A 240 8.31 1.49 8.16
C LEU A 240 7.10 0.56 8.14
N GLN A 241 6.01 1.03 7.53
CA GLN A 241 4.98 0.11 7.10
C GLN A 241 4.72 0.22 5.59
N PHE A 242 4.77 1.40 4.96
CA PHE A 242 4.49 1.54 3.50
C PHE A 242 5.30 2.62 2.79
N GLN A 243 5.39 2.50 1.46
CA GLN A 243 5.92 3.54 0.57
C GLN A 243 4.85 3.91 -0.47
N MET A 244 4.49 5.18 -0.53
CA MET A 244 3.83 5.78 -1.70
C MET A 244 4.89 6.39 -2.61
N TYR A 245 4.76 6.13 -3.90
CA TYR A 245 5.54 6.77 -4.92
C TYR A 245 4.69 7.78 -5.69
N GLN A 246 5.04 9.04 -5.59
CA GLN A 246 4.55 10.10 -6.45
C GLN A 246 5.71 10.51 -7.36
N ARG A 247 5.59 10.30 -8.67
CA ARG A 247 6.71 10.64 -9.58
C ARG A 247 7.06 12.14 -9.39
N PRO A 248 8.33 12.52 -9.24
CA PRO A 248 8.72 13.93 -9.23
C PRO A 248 8.29 14.59 -10.55
N GLN A 249 7.79 15.83 -10.47
CA GLN A 249 7.67 16.70 -11.65
C GLN A 249 9.09 17.02 -12.11
N ILE A 250 9.64 16.20 -13.00
CA ILE A 250 10.88 16.54 -13.67
C ILE A 250 10.51 17.55 -14.75
N ALA A 251 10.84 18.82 -14.49
CA ALA A 251 11.04 19.80 -15.54
C ALA A 251 12.22 19.30 -16.40
N VAL A 252 11.92 18.87 -17.62
CA VAL A 252 12.95 18.65 -18.63
C VAL A 252 13.43 20.03 -19.04
N SER A 253 14.52 20.51 -18.44
CA SER A 253 15.34 21.53 -19.08
C SER A 253 16.02 20.81 -20.25
N ALA A 254 15.45 21.00 -21.44
CA ALA A 254 16.13 20.68 -22.67
C ALA A 254 17.36 21.60 -22.74
N GLY A 255 18.53 21.04 -22.45
CA GLY A 255 19.78 21.62 -22.91
C GLY A 255 19.85 21.43 -24.41
N ASP A 256 19.43 22.43 -25.17
CA ASP A 256 19.75 22.53 -26.58
C ASP A 256 21.27 22.47 -26.72
N SER A 257 21.73 21.46 -27.45
CA SER A 257 23.10 21.36 -27.94
C SER A 257 23.02 21.25 -29.45
N THR A 258 23.28 22.37 -30.12
CA THR A 258 23.79 22.38 -31.51
C THR A 258 24.62 23.64 -31.75
N VAL A 259 25.89 23.37 -32.08
CA VAL A 259 26.97 24.21 -32.66
C VAL A 259 27.67 25.19 -31.72
#